data_AF-A0A955ABM4-F1
#
_entry.id   AF-A0A955ABM4-F1
#
_cell.length_a   1.000
_cell.length_b   1.000
_cell.length_c   1.000
_cell.angle_alpha   90.00
_cell.angle_beta   90.00
_cell.angle_gamma   90.00
#
_symmetry.space_group_name_H-M   'P 1'
#
loop_
_entity.id
_entity.type
_entity.pdbx_description
1 polymer ?
#
loop_
_entity_poly.entity_id
_entity_poly.type
_entity_poly.pdbx_seq_one_letter_code
_entity_poly.pdbx_strand_id
1 'polypeptide(L)'
;MKRTRIIFISIIAVALVIVAVSLFLTRGGTITEPGFTLERPEEVTIRVLTALPVEPWVRAAAERYNAAGNTVDGAKVTVDIVALDGLTALGRWDRNDYGALAADVRPDELSAEEQAALEDFPTAWIPDSRYLVELANAA
;
A
#
# COMPACT_ATOMS: atom_id res chain seq x y z
N MET A 1 29.45 44.57 33.14
CA MET A 1 28.10 44.05 33.47
C MET A 1 27.00 44.51 32.51
N LYS A 2 26.85 45.81 32.19
CA LYS A 2 25.82 46.27 31.23
C LYS A 2 26.02 45.76 29.78
N ARG A 3 27.26 45.77 29.26
CA ARG A 3 27.59 45.24 27.92
C ARG A 3 27.31 43.74 27.78
N THR A 4 27.70 42.94 28.77
CA THR A 4 27.45 41.49 28.80
C THR A 4 25.95 41.16 28.85
N ARG A 5 25.18 41.93 29.63
CA ARG A 5 23.73 41.77 29.73
C ARG A 5 23.01 42.14 28.41
N ILE A 6 23.49 43.17 27.70
CA ILE A 6 22.95 43.55 26.39
C ILE A 6 23.19 42.44 25.37
N ILE A 7 24.41 41.89 25.32
CA ILE A 7 24.75 40.80 24.39
C ILE A 7 23.88 39.56 24.65
N PHE A 8 23.70 39.20 25.92
CA PHE A 8 22.86 38.06 26.29
C PHE A 8 21.39 38.26 25.88
N ILE A 9 20.84 39.46 26.10
CA ILE A 9 19.47 39.80 25.68
C ILE A 9 19.34 39.77 24.16
N SER A 10 20.32 40.27 23.41
CA SER A 10 20.28 40.22 21.95
C SER A 10 20.31 38.80 21.40
N ILE A 11 21.08 37.89 22.00
CA ILE A 11 21.12 36.48 21.59
C ILE A 11 19.76 35.82 21.84
N ILE A 12 19.14 36.06 22.99
CA ILE A 12 17.81 35.54 23.31
C ILE A 12 16.76 36.08 22.34
N ALA A 13 16.81 37.38 22.03
CA ALA A 13 15.88 37.99 21.08
C ALA A 13 16.01 37.35 19.69
N VAL A 14 17.22 37.12 19.20
CA VAL A 14 17.46 36.45 17.92
C VAL A 14 16.95 35.00 17.95
N ALA A 15 17.23 34.25 19.02
CA ALA A 15 16.73 32.89 19.16
C ALA A 15 15.19 32.83 19.15
N LEU A 16 14.53 33.75 19.85
CA LEU A 16 13.07 33.84 19.85
C LEU A 16 12.50 34.20 18.48
N VAL A 17 13.17 35.09 17.73
CA VAL A 17 12.77 35.42 16.36
C VAL A 17 12.90 34.20 15.45
N ILE A 18 14.01 33.45 15.54
CA ILE A 18 14.20 32.22 14.76
C ILE A 18 13.10 31.20 15.08
N VAL A 19 12.79 30.98 16.36
CA VAL A 19 11.73 30.06 16.78
C VAL A 19 10.36 30.53 16.30
N ALA A 20 10.06 31.83 16.38
CA ALA A 20 8.79 32.38 15.92
C ALA A 20 8.61 32.28 14.40
N VAL A 21 9.66 32.59 13.62
CA VAL A 21 9.66 32.42 12.17
C VAL A 21 9.53 30.95 11.81
N SER A 22 10.26 30.06 12.50
CA SER A 22 10.16 28.62 12.28
C SER A 22 8.74 28.11 12.53
N LEU A 23 8.14 28.44 13.68
CA LEU A 23 6.74 28.07 14.01
C LEU A 23 5.71 28.67 13.04
N PHE A 24 5.95 29.88 12.54
CA PHE A 24 5.09 30.52 11.56
C PHE A 24 5.14 29.79 10.21
N LEU A 25 6.34 29.40 9.77
CA LEU A 25 6.55 28.62 8.55
C LEU A 25 6.02 27.19 8.71
N THR A 26 6.16 26.54 9.87
CA THR A 26 5.62 25.20 10.13
C THR A 26 4.09 25.18 10.20
N ARG A 27 3.44 26.28 10.60
CA ARG A 27 1.96 26.37 10.58
C ARG A 27 1.38 26.53 9.18
N GLY A 28 2.16 27.01 8.21
CA GLY A 28 1.72 27.22 6.82
C GLY A 28 2.31 26.25 5.80
N GLY A 29 3.39 25.54 6.15
CA GLY A 29 4.07 24.59 5.29
C GLY A 29 4.22 23.26 6.00
N THR A 30 3.65 22.21 5.41
CA THR A 30 4.13 20.84 5.58
C THR A 30 5.65 20.87 5.36
N ILE A 31 6.42 20.75 6.44
CA ILE A 31 7.86 20.48 6.34
C ILE A 31 7.95 19.11 5.69
N THR A 32 8.10 19.09 4.37
CA THR A 32 8.58 17.91 3.66
C THR A 32 10.03 17.76 4.09
N GLU A 33 10.27 16.90 5.08
CA GLU A 33 11.58 16.28 5.21
C GLU A 33 11.98 15.78 3.81
N PRO A 34 13.24 15.89 3.38
CA PRO A 34 13.76 15.12 2.26
C PRO A 34 13.88 13.65 2.69
N GLY A 35 12.82 13.09 3.28
CA GLY A 35 12.63 11.67 3.40
C GLY A 35 12.18 11.17 2.03
N PHE A 36 12.71 10.02 1.61
CA PHE A 36 12.27 9.30 0.42
C PHE A 36 10.76 9.46 0.22
N THR A 37 10.35 10.29 -0.73
CA THR A 37 8.95 10.42 -1.08
C THR A 37 8.60 9.18 -1.88
N LEU A 38 8.32 8.09 -1.18
CA LEU A 38 7.57 6.97 -1.73
C LEU A 38 6.28 7.58 -2.27
N GLU A 39 6.16 7.62 -3.59
CA GLU A 39 4.97 8.09 -4.28
C GLU A 39 3.83 7.17 -3.84
N ARG A 40 2.95 7.72 -3.00
CA ARG A 40 1.91 6.95 -2.35
C ARG A 40 0.75 6.83 -3.34
N PRO A 41 0.29 5.61 -3.63
CA PRO A 41 -0.87 5.46 -4.50
C PRO A 41 -2.10 6.10 -3.84
N GLU A 42 -2.93 6.77 -4.64
CA GLU A 42 -4.20 7.32 -4.16
C GLU A 42 -5.23 6.21 -3.90
N GLU A 43 -5.12 5.10 -4.63
CA GLU A 43 -5.98 3.94 -4.54
C GLU A 43 -5.18 2.64 -4.62
N VAL A 44 -5.55 1.66 -3.80
CA VAL A 44 -4.97 0.31 -3.76
C VAL A 44 -6.08 -0.69 -4.02
N THR A 45 -5.90 -1.51 -5.06
CA THR A 45 -6.82 -2.59 -5.39
C THR A 45 -6.33 -3.91 -4.79
N ILE A 46 -7.14 -4.53 -3.95
CA ILE A 46 -6.92 -5.88 -3.43
C ILE A 46 -7.73 -6.84 -4.28
N ARG A 47 -7.05 -7.71 -5.03
CA ARG A 47 -7.70 -8.71 -5.86
C ARG A 47 -7.77 -10.04 -5.13
N VAL A 48 -8.98 -10.58 -4.99
CA VAL A 48 -9.23 -11.85 -4.30
C VAL A 48 -9.71 -12.88 -5.31
N LEU A 49 -8.94 -13.97 -5.46
CA LEU A 49 -9.42 -15.17 -6.13
C LEU A 49 -10.32 -15.94 -5.18
N THR A 50 -11.53 -16.30 -5.61
CA THR A 50 -12.46 -17.03 -4.76
C THR A 50 -13.13 -18.19 -5.48
N ALA A 51 -13.29 -19.29 -4.75
CA ALA A 51 -13.98 -20.47 -5.25
C ALA A 51 -15.48 -20.19 -5.51
N LEU A 52 -15.99 -20.73 -6.62
CA LEU A 52 -17.38 -20.57 -7.05
C LEU A 52 -18.45 -20.82 -5.96
N PRO A 53 -18.32 -21.81 -5.05
CA PRO A 53 -19.35 -22.07 -4.05
C PRO A 53 -19.54 -20.96 -3.01
N VAL A 54 -18.48 -20.18 -2.72
CA VAL A 54 -18.49 -19.11 -1.71
C VAL A 54 -18.47 -17.72 -2.32
N GLU A 55 -18.29 -17.63 -3.63
CA GLU A 55 -18.21 -16.39 -4.39
C GLU A 55 -19.34 -15.39 -4.08
N PRO A 56 -20.63 -15.77 -3.97
CA PRO A 56 -21.69 -14.80 -3.69
C PRO A 56 -21.54 -14.15 -2.32
N TRP A 57 -21.08 -14.92 -1.32
CA TRP A 57 -20.84 -14.41 0.02
C TRP A 57 -19.62 -13.49 0.07
N VAL A 58 -18.54 -13.87 -0.61
CA VAL A 58 -17.31 -13.06 -0.70
C VAL A 58 -17.57 -11.75 -1.45
N ARG A 59 -18.32 -11.79 -2.56
CA ARG A 59 -18.70 -10.59 -3.32
C ARG A 59 -19.53 -9.63 -2.48
N ALA A 60 -20.54 -10.14 -1.76
CA ALA A 60 -21.34 -9.30 -0.87
C ALA A 60 -20.48 -8.67 0.26
N ALA A 61 -19.48 -9.40 0.77
CA ALA A 61 -18.56 -8.85 1.76
C ALA A 61 -17.66 -7.75 1.17
N ALA A 62 -17.14 -7.96 -0.04
CA ALA A 62 -16.33 -6.96 -0.76
C ALA A 62 -17.13 -5.70 -1.08
N GLU A 63 -18.37 -5.83 -1.54
CA GLU A 63 -19.27 -4.70 -1.79
C GLU A 63 -19.51 -3.87 -0.52
N ARG A 64 -19.77 -4.55 0.61
CA ARG A 64 -19.92 -3.88 1.92
C ARG A 64 -18.64 -3.18 2.36
N TYR A 65 -17.49 -3.81 2.15
CA TYR A 65 -16.19 -3.21 2.47
C TYR A 65 -15.91 -1.97 1.61
N ASN A 66 -16.12 -2.07 0.30
CA ASN A 66 -15.91 -0.98 -0.65
C ASN A 66 -16.85 0.20 -0.38
N ALA A 67 -18.11 -0.08 -0.02
CA ALA A 67 -19.09 0.94 0.34
C ALA A 67 -18.72 1.71 1.62
N ALA A 68 -17.95 1.10 2.53
CA ALA A 68 -17.49 1.76 3.75
C ALA A 68 -16.36 2.77 3.51
N GLY A 69 -15.75 2.79 2.31
CA GLY A 69 -14.72 3.77 1.97
C GLY A 69 -13.46 3.64 2.81
N ASN A 70 -13.04 2.41 3.10
CA ASN A 70 -11.88 2.14 3.94
C ASN A 70 -10.59 2.69 3.30
N THR A 71 -9.70 3.22 4.15
CA THR A 71 -8.41 3.77 3.72
C THR A 71 -7.27 3.18 4.54
N VAL A 72 -6.12 2.95 3.91
CA VAL A 72 -4.86 2.59 4.57
C VAL A 72 -3.83 3.64 4.20
N ASP A 73 -3.23 4.28 5.21
CA ASP A 73 -2.27 5.37 5.02
C ASP A 73 -2.76 6.49 4.09
N GLY A 74 -4.07 6.75 4.07
CA GLY A 74 -4.70 7.76 3.22
C GLY A 74 -4.98 7.30 1.78
N ALA A 75 -4.53 6.11 1.37
CA ALA A 75 -4.92 5.48 0.11
C ALA A 75 -6.27 4.77 0.28
N LYS A 76 -7.17 4.94 -0.69
CA LYS A 76 -8.46 4.22 -0.71
C LYS A 76 -8.21 2.75 -1.02
N VAL A 77 -8.82 1.85 -0.25
CA VAL A 77 -8.74 0.42 -0.52
C VAL A 77 -10.01 -0.04 -1.22
N THR A 78 -9.84 -0.64 -2.40
CA THR A 78 -10.92 -1.26 -3.18
C THR A 78 -10.65 -2.75 -3.30
N VAL A 79 -11.65 -3.58 -3.02
CA VAL A 79 -11.57 -5.04 -3.13
C VAL A 79 -12.27 -5.50 -4.40
N ASP A 80 -11.56 -6.22 -5.26
CA ASP A 80 -12.09 -6.85 -6.47
C ASP A 80 -12.13 -8.37 -6.33
N ILE A 81 -13.20 -8.99 -6.80
CA ILE A 81 -13.49 -10.42 -6.63
C ILE A 81 -13.49 -11.12 -7.98
N VAL A 82 -12.51 -12.00 -8.17
CA VAL A 82 -12.39 -12.87 -9.33
C VAL A 82 -12.83 -14.27 -8.95
N ALA A 83 -13.93 -14.71 -9.56
CA ALA A 83 -14.46 -16.05 -9.41
C ALA A 83 -13.62 -17.03 -10.23
N LEU A 84 -12.98 -18.01 -9.56
CA LEU A 84 -12.16 -19.00 -10.25
C LEU A 84 -12.20 -20.35 -9.53
N ASP A 85 -12.25 -21.42 -10.31
CA ASP A 85 -12.08 -22.78 -9.78
C ASP A 85 -10.66 -23.00 -9.25
N GLY A 86 -10.53 -23.79 -8.17
CA GLY A 86 -9.26 -23.99 -7.48
C GLY A 86 -8.19 -24.69 -8.32
N LEU A 87 -8.57 -25.67 -9.14
CA LEU A 87 -7.63 -26.37 -10.01
C LEU A 87 -7.20 -25.48 -11.18
N THR A 88 -8.13 -24.66 -11.68
CA THR A 88 -7.79 -23.65 -12.70
C THR A 88 -6.83 -22.61 -12.14
N ALA A 89 -7.07 -22.15 -10.91
CA ALA A 89 -6.19 -21.21 -10.22
C ALA A 89 -4.80 -21.81 -9.97
N LEU A 90 -4.73 -23.06 -9.49
CA LEU A 90 -3.47 -23.78 -9.30
C LEU A 90 -2.71 -23.97 -10.62
N GLY A 91 -3.40 -24.41 -11.69
CA GLY A 91 -2.77 -24.57 -12.99
C GLY A 91 -2.21 -23.27 -13.55
N ARG A 92 -2.89 -22.13 -13.32
CA ARG A 92 -2.37 -20.79 -13.68
C ARG A 92 -1.16 -20.41 -12.84
N TRP A 93 -1.18 -20.72 -11.54
CA TRP A 93 -0.05 -20.49 -10.65
C TRP A 93 1.19 -21.28 -11.08
N ASP A 94 1.04 -22.59 -11.34
CA ASP A 94 2.14 -23.47 -11.74
C ASP A 94 2.81 -23.04 -13.06
N ARG A 95 2.03 -22.46 -13.98
CA ARG A 95 2.54 -21.91 -15.26
C ARG A 95 3.04 -20.47 -15.16
N ASN A 96 2.93 -19.85 -14.00
CA ASN A 96 3.19 -18.44 -13.79
C ASN A 96 2.32 -17.49 -14.66
N ASP A 97 1.09 -17.88 -14.97
CA ASP A 97 0.16 -17.08 -15.78
C ASP A 97 -0.24 -15.75 -15.08
N TYR A 98 0.00 -15.65 -13.77
CA TYR A 98 -0.23 -14.42 -13.00
C TYR A 98 0.96 -13.44 -13.04
N GLY A 99 2.11 -13.85 -13.59
CA GLY A 99 3.31 -13.00 -13.60
C GLY A 99 3.95 -12.82 -12.22
N ALA A 100 3.97 -13.89 -11.40
CA ALA A 100 4.72 -13.87 -10.15
C ALA A 100 6.19 -13.58 -10.42
N LEU A 101 6.72 -12.61 -9.67
CA LEU A 101 8.10 -12.18 -9.76
C LEU A 101 9.01 -13.21 -9.08
N ALA A 102 10.25 -13.31 -9.59
CA ALA A 102 11.29 -14.04 -8.87
C ALA A 102 11.62 -13.33 -7.55
N ALA A 103 12.14 -14.08 -6.57
CA ALA A 103 12.35 -13.58 -5.20
C ALA A 103 13.34 -12.41 -5.09
N ASP A 104 14.20 -12.23 -6.08
CA ASP A 104 15.22 -11.19 -6.17
C ASP A 104 14.81 -9.99 -7.04
N VAL A 105 13.66 -10.06 -7.71
CA VAL A 105 13.16 -8.99 -8.59
C VAL A 105 12.24 -8.07 -7.82
N ARG A 106 12.56 -6.77 -7.82
CA ARG A 106 11.71 -5.77 -7.18
C ARG A 106 10.75 -5.15 -8.21
N PRO A 107 9.50 -4.81 -7.83
CA PRO A 107 8.54 -4.21 -8.76
C PRO A 107 9.00 -2.88 -9.39
N ASP A 108 9.88 -2.12 -8.73
CA ASP A 108 10.46 -0.87 -9.24
C ASP A 108 11.53 -1.06 -10.33
N GLU A 109 11.99 -2.30 -10.54
CA GLU A 109 12.99 -2.67 -11.54
C GLU A 109 12.36 -3.21 -12.83
N LEU A 110 11.04 -3.36 -12.86
CA LEU A 110 10.28 -3.90 -13.98
C LEU A 110 10.13 -2.90 -15.12
N SER A 111 10.08 -3.42 -16.34
CA SER A 111 9.62 -2.64 -17.50
C SER A 111 8.14 -2.24 -17.32
N ALA A 112 7.71 -1.21 -18.04
CA ALA A 112 6.31 -0.77 -17.99
C ALA A 112 5.33 -1.88 -18.42
N GLU A 113 5.73 -2.77 -19.32
CA GLU A 113 4.92 -3.91 -19.77
C GLU A 113 4.75 -4.96 -18.67
N GLU A 114 5.84 -5.30 -17.97
CA GLU A 114 5.81 -6.23 -16.84
C GLU A 114 5.05 -5.65 -15.64
N GLN A 115 5.18 -4.35 -15.40
CA GLN A 115 4.43 -3.67 -14.36
C GLN A 115 2.92 -3.66 -14.65
N ALA A 116 2.53 -3.47 -15.92
CA ALA A 116 1.13 -3.60 -16.35
C ALA A 116 0.61 -5.04 -16.14
N ALA A 117 1.45 -6.07 -16.34
CA ALA A 117 1.07 -7.45 -16.08
C ALA A 117 0.75 -7.72 -14.59
N LEU A 118 1.36 -6.96 -13.67
CA LEU A 118 1.10 -7.07 -12.23
C LEU A 118 -0.22 -6.45 -11.80
N GLU A 119 -0.86 -5.60 -12.61
CA GLU A 119 -2.20 -5.08 -12.30
C GLU A 119 -3.22 -6.21 -12.13
N ASP A 120 -2.97 -7.34 -12.81
CA ASP A 120 -3.81 -8.51 -12.73
C ASP A 120 -3.44 -9.52 -11.64
N PHE A 121 -2.37 -9.25 -10.90
CA PHE A 121 -1.83 -10.16 -9.90
C PHE A 121 -2.79 -10.35 -8.71
N PRO A 122 -3.10 -11.59 -8.30
CA PRO A 122 -3.98 -11.84 -7.17
C PRO A 122 -3.28 -11.55 -5.84
N THR A 123 -3.92 -10.73 -4.99
CA THR A 123 -3.38 -10.40 -3.65
C THR A 123 -3.72 -11.47 -2.61
N ALA A 124 -4.90 -12.09 -2.74
CA ALA A 124 -5.35 -13.12 -1.81
C ALA A 124 -6.12 -14.23 -2.53
N TRP A 125 -6.13 -15.41 -1.92
CA TRP A 125 -6.83 -16.57 -2.45
C TRP A 125 -7.68 -17.25 -1.37
N ILE A 126 -8.96 -17.43 -1.67
CA ILE A 126 -9.93 -18.22 -0.91
C ILE A 126 -10.20 -19.51 -1.71
N PRO A 127 -9.45 -20.59 -1.46
CA PRO A 127 -9.62 -21.84 -2.20
C PRO A 127 -10.86 -22.60 -1.75
N ASP A 128 -11.32 -23.53 -2.60
CA ASP A 128 -12.25 -24.58 -2.18
C ASP A 128 -11.49 -25.55 -1.25
N SER A 129 -12.13 -25.99 -0.17
CA SER A 129 -11.53 -26.93 0.79
C SER A 129 -11.12 -28.25 0.15
N ARG A 130 -11.70 -28.59 -1.01
CA ARG A 130 -11.31 -29.73 -1.83
C ARG A 130 -9.85 -29.72 -2.28
N TYR A 131 -9.23 -28.54 -2.40
CA TYR A 131 -7.86 -28.39 -2.91
C TYR A 131 -6.85 -27.86 -1.87
N LEU A 132 -7.31 -27.66 -0.63
CA LEU A 132 -6.44 -27.15 0.46
C LEU A 132 -5.30 -28.12 0.79
N VAL A 133 -5.52 -29.42 0.61
CA VAL A 133 -4.51 -30.45 0.92
C VAL A 133 -3.40 -30.43 -0.12
N GLU A 134 -3.73 -30.29 -1.39
CA GLU A 134 -2.78 -30.17 -2.50
C GLU A 134 -1.97 -28.88 -2.37
N LEU A 135 -2.62 -27.76 -2.04
CA LEU A 135 -1.94 -26.48 -1.80
C LEU A 135 -1.01 -26.52 -0.58
N ALA A 136 -1.42 -27.17 0.52
CA ALA A 136 -0.58 -27.30 1.71
C ALA A 136 0.65 -28.20 1.49
N ASN A 137 0.56 -29.16 0.56
CA ASN A 137 1.64 -30.10 0.25
C ASN A 137 2.58 -29.62 -0.87
N ALA A 138 2.23 -28.55 -1.57
CA ALA A 138 3.05 -27.96 -2.63
C ALA A 138 4.10 -26.94 -2.11
N ALA A 139 4.13 -26.69 -0.79
CA ALA A 139 5.06 -25.79 -0.10
C ALA A 139 6.34 -26.50 0.38
#